data_AF-A0A929N520-F1
#
_entry.id   AF-A0A929N520-F1
#
_cell.length_a   1.000
_cell.length_b   1.000
_cell.length_c   1.000
_cell.angle_alpha   90.00
_cell.angle_beta   90.00
_cell.angle_gamma   90.00
#
_symmetry.space_group_name_H-M   'P 1'
#
loop_
_entity.id
_entity.type
_entity.pdbx_description
1 polymer ?
#
loop_
_entity_poly.entity_id
_entity_poly.type
_entity_poly.pdbx_seq_one_letter_code
_entity_poly.pdbx_strand_id
1 'polypeptide(L)'
;MEYNIIAGGPVGIEDVEAAFGRWGRVRPLDGGAVDVVIGDCWFVIAPEASLSINPAFVRWVAHARDFGGSAHVHSAEVDKSYLESEGEETEASRQVEAGFARLAERVGGVYAPFFQGNAIDYTDPVGGYYSFASGPITRKREPGSPALHLSWYGRPDPQAAPLEQWAAALERHLPQCCPLRRPAVESIMRGGPLYLRYGPPWGDVQLRRPAAGSGRPGLYTLSCTVPLDAFASGLAVVCLDELREFVALAAEDLGAEVATCELLYGYDCGSGVARPTRKASAKRVVVVDEAGRLLGLPAIPAWLVWLGPAYAGLLAEWIEAKAKNGASCLIRYPGFHGVLVDLEGSAERYDKPSHNGWWFPEEYLPRKRRFSKAWEPAPR
;
A
#
# COMPACT_ATOMS: atom_id res chain seq x y z
N MET A 1 -1.81 -25.27 7.55
CA MET A 1 -1.77 -24.62 6.23
C MET A 1 -3.09 -23.93 6.04
N GLU A 2 -3.08 -22.72 5.53
CA GLU A 2 -4.29 -21.91 5.46
C GLU A 2 -4.76 -21.73 4.02
N TYR A 3 -6.06 -21.77 3.83
CA TYR A 3 -6.74 -21.59 2.56
C TYR A 3 -7.78 -20.50 2.70
N ASN A 4 -7.79 -19.57 1.74
CA ASN A 4 -8.74 -18.46 1.72
C ASN A 4 -9.55 -18.50 0.43
N ILE A 5 -10.86 -18.28 0.55
CA ILE A 5 -11.80 -18.06 -0.56
C ILE A 5 -12.26 -16.61 -0.49
N ILE A 6 -12.08 -15.89 -1.59
CA ILE A 6 -12.49 -14.50 -1.76
C ILE A 6 -13.60 -14.49 -2.82
N ALA A 7 -14.80 -14.05 -2.46
CA ALA A 7 -15.97 -14.08 -3.33
C ALA A 7 -16.79 -12.80 -3.25
N GLY A 8 -17.53 -12.47 -4.30
CA GLY A 8 -18.42 -11.30 -4.31
C GLY A 8 -19.70 -11.47 -3.48
N GLY A 9 -19.99 -12.71 -3.05
CA GLY A 9 -21.12 -13.04 -2.19
C GLY A 9 -20.75 -14.09 -1.14
N PRO A 10 -21.66 -14.39 -0.21
CA PRO A 10 -21.43 -15.39 0.83
C PRO A 10 -21.31 -16.79 0.22
N VAL A 11 -20.40 -17.60 0.74
CA VAL A 11 -20.27 -19.03 0.41
C VAL A 11 -21.28 -19.84 1.23
N GLY A 12 -22.18 -20.56 0.55
CA GLY A 12 -23.20 -21.40 1.19
C GLY A 12 -22.79 -22.85 1.36
N ILE A 13 -23.53 -23.58 2.21
CA ILE A 13 -23.35 -25.03 2.42
C ILE A 13 -23.45 -25.83 1.11
N GLU A 14 -24.38 -25.44 0.22
CA GLU A 14 -24.56 -26.10 -1.09
C GLU A 14 -23.33 -25.95 -1.98
N ASP A 15 -22.61 -24.83 -1.85
CA ASP A 15 -21.38 -24.58 -2.61
C ASP A 15 -20.24 -25.46 -2.12
N VAL A 16 -20.11 -25.58 -0.80
CA VAL A 16 -19.10 -26.45 -0.17
C VAL A 16 -19.40 -27.92 -0.44
N GLU A 17 -20.65 -28.36 -0.34
CA GLU A 17 -21.06 -29.73 -0.66
C GLU A 17 -20.75 -30.07 -2.13
N ALA A 18 -21.05 -29.17 -3.07
CA ALA A 18 -20.75 -29.37 -4.48
C ALA A 18 -19.25 -29.44 -4.77
N ALA A 19 -18.43 -28.70 -4.01
CA ALA A 19 -16.98 -28.67 -4.16
C ALA A 19 -16.29 -29.91 -3.54
N PHE A 20 -16.70 -30.31 -2.33
CA PHE A 20 -15.99 -31.29 -1.51
C PHE A 20 -16.73 -32.63 -1.29
N GLY A 21 -18.06 -32.66 -1.43
CA GLY A 21 -18.91 -33.82 -1.08
C GLY A 21 -18.59 -35.10 -1.87
N ARG A 22 -17.89 -35.00 -3.00
CA ARG A 22 -17.39 -36.16 -3.76
C ARG A 22 -16.27 -36.94 -3.05
N TRP A 23 -15.55 -36.32 -2.12
CA TRP A 23 -14.41 -36.92 -1.42
C TRP A 23 -14.66 -37.12 0.07
N GLY A 24 -15.64 -36.41 0.63
CA GLY A 24 -15.78 -36.27 2.07
C GLY A 24 -17.19 -36.00 2.52
N ARG A 25 -17.34 -35.81 3.83
CA ARG A 25 -18.59 -35.34 4.44
C ARG A 25 -18.49 -33.84 4.66
N VAL A 26 -19.55 -33.14 4.32
CA VAL A 26 -19.70 -31.70 4.58
C VAL A 26 -20.89 -31.51 5.52
N ARG A 27 -20.74 -30.66 6.53
CA ARG A 27 -21.81 -30.38 7.50
C ARG A 27 -21.88 -28.89 7.82
N PRO A 28 -23.08 -28.28 7.84
CA PRO A 28 -23.21 -26.90 8.28
C PRO A 28 -22.98 -26.81 9.79
N LEU A 29 -22.35 -25.72 10.22
CA LEU A 29 -22.18 -25.31 11.61
C LEU A 29 -22.91 -23.97 11.85
N ASP A 30 -23.00 -23.57 13.12
CA ASP A 30 -23.56 -22.27 13.48
C ASP A 30 -22.71 -21.12 12.90
N GLY A 31 -23.34 -19.97 12.67
CA GLY A 31 -22.65 -18.76 12.20
C GLY A 31 -22.22 -18.78 10.73
N GLY A 32 -22.68 -19.75 9.93
CA GLY A 32 -22.34 -19.84 8.50
C GLY A 32 -21.01 -20.55 8.22
N ALA A 33 -20.40 -21.16 9.25
CA ALA A 33 -19.25 -22.03 9.07
C ALA A 33 -19.66 -23.41 8.53
N VAL A 34 -18.73 -24.09 7.87
CA VAL A 34 -18.95 -25.41 7.28
C VAL A 34 -17.81 -26.35 7.63
N ASP A 35 -18.16 -27.48 8.24
CA ASP A 35 -17.27 -28.59 8.58
C ASP A 35 -17.02 -29.48 7.36
N VAL A 36 -15.76 -29.80 7.07
CA VAL A 36 -15.36 -30.66 5.95
C VAL A 36 -14.43 -31.76 6.44
N VAL A 37 -14.77 -33.01 6.12
CA VAL A 37 -13.98 -34.21 6.48
C VAL A 37 -13.66 -35.04 5.25
N ILE A 38 -12.38 -35.14 4.90
CA ILE A 38 -11.85 -35.93 3.78
C ILE A 38 -10.92 -37.01 4.33
N GLY A 39 -11.41 -38.26 4.42
CA GLY A 39 -10.68 -39.31 5.13
C GLY A 39 -10.47 -38.92 6.60
N ASP A 40 -9.22 -38.84 7.03
CA ASP A 40 -8.82 -38.37 8.37
C ASP A 40 -8.51 -36.86 8.43
N CYS A 41 -8.49 -36.18 7.27
CA CYS A 41 -8.28 -34.73 7.19
C CYS A 41 -9.56 -33.99 7.55
N TRP A 42 -9.50 -33.14 8.56
CA TRP A 42 -10.61 -32.35 9.08
C TRP A 42 -10.24 -30.86 9.07
N PHE A 43 -11.17 -30.03 8.60
CA PHE A 43 -11.04 -28.57 8.65
C PHE A 43 -12.41 -27.89 8.59
N VAL A 44 -12.44 -26.61 8.98
CA VAL A 44 -13.65 -25.77 8.96
C VAL A 44 -13.42 -24.59 8.01
N ILE A 45 -14.40 -24.33 7.14
CA ILE A 45 -14.48 -23.12 6.32
C ILE A 45 -15.37 -22.13 7.06
N ALA A 46 -14.83 -21.02 7.53
CA ALA A 46 -15.54 -20.02 8.32
C ALA A 46 -15.63 -18.65 7.60
N PRO A 47 -16.73 -17.89 7.75
CA PRO A 47 -16.90 -16.55 7.19
C PRO A 47 -16.15 -15.49 8.02
N GLU A 48 -14.86 -15.70 8.26
CA GLU A 48 -14.00 -14.80 9.01
C GLU A 48 -12.86 -14.31 8.13
N ALA A 49 -12.49 -13.03 8.26
CA ALA A 49 -11.26 -12.54 7.67
C ALA A 49 -10.10 -13.10 8.50
N SER A 50 -9.33 -13.99 7.90
CA SER A 50 -8.08 -14.46 8.49
C SER A 50 -7.20 -13.31 8.98
N LEU A 51 -6.51 -13.51 10.10
CA LEU A 51 -5.46 -12.58 10.56
C LEU A 51 -4.25 -12.54 9.60
N SER A 52 -4.10 -13.52 8.71
CA SER A 52 -2.98 -13.62 7.77
C SER A 52 -3.29 -13.04 6.39
N ILE A 53 -4.57 -12.90 6.02
CA ILE A 53 -4.96 -12.40 4.71
C ILE A 53 -4.87 -10.88 4.67
N ASN A 54 -4.12 -10.34 3.71
CA ASN A 54 -3.95 -8.91 3.57
C ASN A 54 -5.26 -8.24 3.08
N PRO A 55 -5.84 -7.28 3.82
CA PRO A 55 -7.05 -6.58 3.37
C PRO A 55 -6.91 -5.85 2.03
N ALA A 56 -5.70 -5.37 1.70
CA ALA A 56 -5.39 -4.75 0.41
C ALA A 56 -5.51 -5.76 -0.74
N PHE A 57 -5.07 -7.00 -0.52
CA PHE A 57 -5.23 -8.09 -1.49
C PHE A 57 -6.70 -8.41 -1.73
N VAL A 58 -7.51 -8.47 -0.67
CA VAL A 58 -8.96 -8.73 -0.76
C VAL A 58 -9.67 -7.64 -1.57
N ARG A 59 -9.35 -6.36 -1.31
CA ARG A 59 -9.89 -5.23 -2.10
C ARG A 59 -9.45 -5.28 -3.55
N TRP A 60 -8.19 -5.62 -3.82
CA TRP A 60 -7.69 -5.79 -5.18
C TRP A 60 -8.45 -6.89 -5.93
N VAL A 61 -8.66 -8.06 -5.31
CA VAL A 61 -9.45 -9.16 -5.89
C VAL A 61 -10.90 -8.72 -6.14
N ALA A 62 -11.51 -8.05 -5.16
CA ALA A 62 -12.88 -7.54 -5.28
C ALA A 62 -13.07 -6.67 -6.52
N HIS A 63 -12.07 -5.87 -6.87
CA HIS A 63 -12.13 -5.08 -8.08
C HIS A 63 -11.77 -5.87 -9.34
N ALA A 64 -10.69 -6.66 -9.30
CA ALA A 64 -10.26 -7.46 -10.44
C ALA A 64 -11.38 -8.39 -10.97
N ARG A 65 -12.26 -8.83 -10.08
CA ARG A 65 -13.42 -9.69 -10.38
C ARG A 65 -14.77 -8.98 -10.39
N ASP A 66 -14.78 -7.65 -10.32
CA ASP A 66 -16.00 -6.81 -10.36
C ASP A 66 -17.06 -7.17 -9.30
N PHE A 67 -16.64 -7.41 -8.07
CA PHE A 67 -17.51 -7.70 -6.92
C PHE A 67 -18.17 -6.45 -6.30
N GLY A 68 -18.12 -5.29 -6.97
CA GLY A 68 -18.74 -4.06 -6.46
C GLY A 68 -17.97 -3.35 -5.34
N GLY A 69 -16.66 -3.58 -5.21
CA GLY A 69 -15.78 -2.83 -4.30
C GLY A 69 -15.59 -3.43 -2.90
N SER A 70 -16.24 -4.56 -2.61
CA SER A 70 -16.02 -5.36 -1.39
C SER A 70 -16.08 -6.85 -1.72
N ALA A 71 -15.38 -7.68 -0.96
CA ALA A 71 -15.45 -9.13 -1.09
C ALA A 71 -15.65 -9.80 0.27
N HIS A 72 -16.31 -10.95 0.25
CA HIS A 72 -16.43 -11.87 1.38
C HIS A 72 -15.20 -12.76 1.41
N VAL A 73 -14.61 -12.92 2.59
CA VAL A 73 -13.50 -13.83 2.82
C VAL A 73 -14.00 -15.00 3.66
N HIS A 74 -13.69 -16.20 3.21
CA HIS A 74 -13.89 -17.43 3.96
C HIS A 74 -12.54 -18.12 4.12
N SER A 75 -12.16 -18.41 5.36
CA SER A 75 -10.85 -18.98 5.68
C SER A 75 -10.99 -20.39 6.25
N ALA A 76 -9.99 -21.21 5.99
CA ALA A 76 -9.88 -22.56 6.52
C ALA A 76 -8.44 -22.88 6.90
N GLU A 77 -8.26 -23.37 8.12
CA GLU A 77 -6.98 -23.89 8.59
C GLU A 77 -7.02 -25.43 8.53
N VAL A 78 -6.07 -26.00 7.79
CA VAL A 78 -5.92 -27.44 7.61
C VAL A 78 -4.59 -27.85 8.25
N ASP A 79 -4.60 -28.83 9.15
CA ASP A 79 -3.35 -29.30 9.77
C ASP A 79 -2.40 -29.83 8.67
N LYS A 80 -1.16 -29.34 8.71
CA LYS A 80 -0.14 -29.66 7.70
C LYS A 80 0.18 -31.16 7.65
N SER A 81 0.06 -31.85 8.78
CA SER A 81 0.30 -33.31 8.87
C SER A 81 -0.65 -34.13 8.00
N TYR A 82 -1.81 -33.60 7.60
CA TYR A 82 -2.69 -34.25 6.64
C TYR A 82 -2.28 -34.04 5.18
N LEU A 83 -1.58 -32.95 4.89
CA LEU A 83 -1.27 -32.51 3.53
C LEU A 83 0.09 -33.02 3.05
N GLU A 84 1.03 -33.17 3.97
CA GLU A 84 2.38 -33.66 3.68
C GLU A 84 2.71 -34.84 4.61
N SER A 85 3.20 -35.93 4.02
CA SER A 85 3.75 -37.08 4.76
C SER A 85 5.13 -37.41 4.20
N GLU A 86 6.15 -37.45 5.06
CA GLU A 86 7.56 -37.71 4.67
C GLU A 86 8.10 -36.76 3.57
N GLY A 87 7.52 -35.56 3.45
CA GLY A 87 7.90 -34.58 2.43
C GLY A 87 7.25 -34.82 1.05
N GLU A 88 6.32 -35.77 0.95
CA GLU A 88 5.49 -35.98 -0.23
C GLU A 88 4.06 -35.46 -0.01
N GLU A 89 3.49 -34.92 -1.08
CA GLU A 89 2.09 -34.49 -1.12
C GLU A 89 1.15 -35.69 -0.97
N THR A 90 0.23 -35.62 -0.01
CA THR A 90 -0.77 -36.68 0.22
C THR A 90 -1.93 -36.59 -0.78
N GLU A 91 -2.66 -37.69 -0.93
CA GLU A 91 -3.92 -37.66 -1.69
C GLU A 91 -4.94 -36.68 -1.08
N ALA A 92 -4.94 -36.51 0.25
CA ALA A 92 -5.77 -35.52 0.92
C ALA A 92 -5.40 -34.09 0.50
N SER A 93 -4.11 -33.77 0.32
CA SER A 93 -3.68 -32.47 -0.20
C SER A 93 -4.27 -32.16 -1.56
N ARG A 94 -4.16 -33.09 -2.53
CA ARG A 94 -4.72 -32.90 -3.87
C ARG A 94 -6.24 -32.70 -3.85
N GLN A 95 -6.93 -33.41 -2.96
CA GLN A 95 -8.39 -33.31 -2.81
C GLN A 95 -8.79 -31.99 -2.16
N VAL A 96 -8.04 -31.53 -1.16
CA VAL A 96 -8.22 -30.22 -0.53
C VAL A 96 -8.02 -29.09 -1.55
N GLU A 97 -6.89 -29.10 -2.27
CA GLU A 97 -6.60 -28.09 -3.30
C GLU A 97 -7.64 -28.09 -4.43
N ALA A 98 -8.00 -29.27 -4.93
CA ALA A 98 -9.01 -29.40 -5.97
C ALA A 98 -10.40 -28.96 -5.49
N GLY A 99 -10.72 -29.16 -4.21
CA GLY A 99 -11.97 -28.69 -3.61
C GLY A 99 -12.01 -27.17 -3.49
N PHE A 100 -10.95 -26.53 -3.00
CA PHE A 100 -10.88 -25.07 -2.95
C PHE A 100 -10.91 -24.42 -4.35
N ALA A 101 -10.24 -25.02 -5.33
CA ALA A 101 -10.30 -24.56 -6.71
C ALA A 101 -11.73 -24.63 -7.28
N ARG A 102 -12.43 -25.75 -7.05
CA ARG A 102 -13.84 -25.92 -7.47
C ARG A 102 -14.78 -24.96 -6.75
N LEU A 103 -14.55 -24.74 -5.46
CA LEU A 103 -15.35 -23.81 -4.67
C LEU A 103 -15.21 -22.40 -5.21
N ALA A 104 -13.97 -21.94 -5.49
CA ALA A 104 -13.72 -20.65 -6.09
C ALA A 104 -14.38 -20.52 -7.47
N GLU A 105 -14.25 -21.50 -8.35
CA GLU A 105 -14.91 -21.49 -9.67
C GLU A 105 -16.44 -21.36 -9.52
N ARG A 106 -17.03 -22.13 -8.62
CA ARG A 106 -18.48 -22.15 -8.40
C ARG A 106 -19.03 -20.82 -7.93
N VAL A 107 -18.35 -20.18 -6.98
CA VAL A 107 -18.81 -18.89 -6.42
C VAL A 107 -18.35 -17.69 -7.24
N GLY A 108 -17.71 -17.92 -8.40
CA GLY A 108 -17.09 -16.87 -9.21
C GLY A 108 -15.95 -16.15 -8.48
N GLY A 109 -15.38 -16.79 -7.46
CA GLY A 109 -14.37 -16.26 -6.55
C GLY A 109 -12.93 -16.59 -6.94
N VAL A 110 -12.05 -16.37 -5.97
CA VAL A 110 -10.62 -16.68 -6.01
C VAL A 110 -10.28 -17.52 -4.79
N TYR A 111 -9.53 -18.62 -4.97
CA TYR A 111 -8.87 -19.29 -3.86
C TYR A 111 -7.41 -18.87 -3.78
N ALA A 112 -6.92 -18.62 -2.57
CA ALA A 112 -5.55 -18.26 -2.28
C ALA A 112 -5.01 -19.17 -1.16
N PRO A 113 -4.15 -20.15 -1.48
CA PRO A 113 -3.45 -20.92 -0.47
C PRO A 113 -2.38 -20.03 0.16
N PHE A 114 -2.35 -19.94 1.50
CA PHE A 114 -1.36 -19.17 2.22
C PHE A 114 -0.28 -20.10 2.79
N PHE A 115 0.93 -19.96 2.27
CA PHE A 115 2.15 -20.49 2.86
C PHE A 115 2.85 -19.36 3.61
N GLN A 116 3.01 -19.48 4.93
CA GLN A 116 3.88 -18.60 5.70
C GLN A 116 5.33 -18.77 5.21
N GLY A 117 5.71 -18.01 4.18
CA GLY A 117 7.07 -17.98 3.64
C GLY A 117 7.13 -17.82 2.12
N ASN A 118 7.31 -16.57 1.66
CA ASN A 118 7.94 -16.21 0.38
C ASN A 118 7.20 -16.47 -0.95
N ALA A 119 5.93 -16.87 -0.99
CA ALA A 119 5.17 -16.84 -2.25
C ALA A 119 4.65 -15.41 -2.50
N ILE A 120 5.43 -14.65 -3.29
CA ILE A 120 5.40 -13.19 -3.43
C ILE A 120 4.42 -12.67 -4.48
N ASP A 121 3.78 -13.53 -5.27
CA ASP A 121 3.03 -13.05 -6.43
C ASP A 121 1.76 -13.87 -6.66
N TYR A 122 0.61 -13.19 -6.69
CA TYR A 122 -0.68 -13.72 -7.10
C TYR A 122 -0.98 -13.27 -8.54
N THR A 123 -1.15 -14.25 -9.43
CA THR A 123 -1.65 -13.99 -10.79
C THR A 123 -3.08 -14.49 -10.86
N ASP A 124 -4.00 -13.57 -11.09
CA ASP A 124 -5.40 -13.85 -11.34
C ASP A 124 -5.55 -14.52 -12.72
N PRO A 125 -6.32 -15.63 -12.85
CA PRO A 125 -6.57 -16.28 -14.13
C PRO A 125 -7.10 -15.37 -15.25
N VAL A 126 -7.71 -14.22 -14.92
CA VAL A 126 -8.16 -13.22 -15.90
C VAL A 126 -7.10 -12.14 -16.24
N GLY A 127 -5.87 -12.30 -15.77
CA GLY A 127 -4.71 -11.50 -16.19
C GLY A 127 -4.28 -10.40 -15.22
N GLY A 128 -4.88 -10.31 -14.03
CA GLY A 128 -4.42 -9.41 -12.97
C GLY A 128 -3.17 -9.94 -12.26
N TYR A 129 -2.25 -9.07 -11.89
CA TYR A 129 -1.07 -9.42 -11.10
C TYR A 129 -1.03 -8.60 -9.80
N TYR A 130 -0.88 -9.28 -8.68
CA TYR A 130 -0.73 -8.69 -7.35
C TYR A 130 0.51 -9.28 -6.68
N SER A 131 1.49 -8.45 -6.35
CA SER A 131 2.70 -8.89 -5.64
C SER A 131 2.62 -8.52 -4.16
N PHE A 132 2.75 -9.53 -3.30
CA PHE A 132 3.04 -9.36 -1.87
C PHE A 132 4.53 -9.06 -1.73
N ALA A 133 4.90 -7.85 -1.33
CA ALA A 133 6.30 -7.57 -1.08
C ALA A 133 6.83 -8.46 0.06
N SER A 134 7.65 -9.47 -0.26
CA SER A 134 8.45 -10.14 0.76
C SER A 134 9.79 -9.45 0.91
N GLY A 135 10.16 -9.24 2.17
CA GLY A 135 11.57 -9.24 2.56
C GLY A 135 12.16 -7.90 2.98
N PRO A 136 13.24 -7.96 3.78
CA PRO A 136 13.56 -6.98 4.80
C PRO A 136 14.19 -5.72 4.23
N ILE A 137 13.84 -4.58 4.81
CA ILE A 137 14.61 -3.34 4.68
C ILE A 137 16.00 -3.61 5.26
N THR A 138 17.02 -3.72 4.40
CA THR A 138 18.39 -4.06 4.79
C THR A 138 18.98 -2.93 5.66
N ARG A 139 18.91 -3.12 6.99
CA ARG A 139 19.42 -2.17 7.97
C ARG A 139 20.94 -2.09 7.91
N LYS A 140 21.48 -1.05 7.25
CA LYS A 140 22.85 -0.57 7.51
C LYS A 140 22.90 0.94 7.75
N ARG A 141 22.44 1.35 8.94
CA ARG A 141 23.04 2.42 9.76
C ARG A 141 22.39 2.43 11.15
N GLU A 142 23.19 2.64 12.19
CA GLU A 142 22.75 3.15 13.50
C GLU A 142 23.69 4.29 13.95
N PRO A 143 23.26 5.24 14.81
CA PRO A 143 22.06 5.21 15.65
C PRO A 143 21.03 6.29 15.30
N GLY A 144 19.78 5.83 15.14
CA GLY A 144 18.55 6.62 14.99
C GLY A 144 17.52 5.79 14.23
N SER A 145 16.30 5.68 14.78
CA SER A 145 15.25 4.82 14.24
C SER A 145 14.85 5.27 12.82
N PRO A 146 14.55 4.32 11.91
CA PRO A 146 14.02 4.63 10.60
C PRO A 146 12.60 5.21 10.71
N ALA A 147 12.30 6.16 9.83
CA ALA A 147 11.00 6.80 9.72
C ALA A 147 10.61 6.96 8.24
N LEU A 148 9.31 6.99 7.98
CA LEU A 148 8.75 7.24 6.66
C LEU A 148 8.22 8.67 6.60
N HIS A 149 8.63 9.42 5.58
CA HIS A 149 8.08 10.75 5.33
C HIS A 149 7.12 10.71 4.16
N LEU A 150 5.85 10.95 4.46
CA LEU A 150 4.78 10.95 3.48
C LEU A 150 4.47 12.39 3.10
N SER A 151 4.32 12.65 1.80
CA SER A 151 4.01 13.97 1.27
C SER A 151 3.05 13.88 0.08
N TRP A 152 2.06 14.76 0.04
CA TRP A 152 1.08 14.91 -1.03
C TRP A 152 1.14 16.34 -1.57
N TYR A 153 1.21 16.47 -2.89
CA TYR A 153 1.34 17.73 -3.60
C TYR A 153 0.10 17.93 -4.46
N GLY A 154 -0.78 18.85 -4.07
CA GLY A 154 -2.06 19.09 -4.77
C GLY A 154 -2.26 20.57 -5.07
N ARG A 155 -3.20 20.88 -5.97
CA ARG A 155 -3.56 22.29 -6.24
C ARG A 155 -4.54 22.79 -5.19
N PRO A 156 -4.36 24.01 -4.67
CA PRO A 156 -5.31 24.57 -3.72
C PRO A 156 -6.61 24.88 -4.46
N ASP A 157 -7.67 24.16 -4.11
CA ASP A 157 -9.03 24.62 -4.35
C ASP A 157 -9.41 25.58 -3.20
N PRO A 158 -9.91 26.80 -3.50
CA PRO A 158 -10.38 27.75 -2.50
C PRO A 158 -11.38 27.19 -1.47
N GLN A 159 -12.16 26.18 -1.85
CA GLN A 159 -13.15 25.52 -0.99
C GLN A 159 -12.58 24.29 -0.26
N ALA A 160 -11.43 23.76 -0.69
CA ALA A 160 -10.87 22.56 -0.09
C ALA A 160 -10.18 22.86 1.25
N ALA A 161 -10.36 21.94 2.20
CA ALA A 161 -9.64 21.89 3.46
C ALA A 161 -8.72 20.65 3.47
N PRO A 162 -7.51 20.72 2.89
CA PRO A 162 -6.67 19.52 2.69
C PRO A 162 -6.35 18.75 3.98
N LEU A 163 -6.21 19.43 5.12
CA LEU A 163 -6.02 18.75 6.42
C LEU A 163 -7.25 17.96 6.85
N GLU A 164 -8.45 18.50 6.63
CA GLU A 164 -9.71 17.82 6.96
C GLU A 164 -9.99 16.67 5.99
N GLN A 165 -9.66 16.85 4.70
CA GLN A 165 -9.75 15.80 3.69
C GLN A 165 -8.77 14.66 3.96
N TRP A 166 -7.53 14.98 4.34
CA TRP A 166 -6.55 13.96 4.73
C TRP A 166 -7.02 13.16 5.96
N ALA A 167 -7.56 13.84 6.98
CA ALA A 167 -8.11 13.17 8.16
C ALA A 167 -9.33 12.29 7.79
N ALA A 168 -10.21 12.76 6.91
CA ALA A 168 -11.34 11.97 6.41
C ALA A 168 -10.90 10.77 5.57
N ALA A 169 -9.84 10.92 4.76
CA ALA A 169 -9.23 9.82 4.02
C ALA A 169 -8.66 8.77 4.99
N LEU A 170 -8.00 9.21 6.06
CA LEU A 170 -7.50 8.29 7.08
C LEU A 170 -8.62 7.57 7.82
N GLU A 171 -9.69 8.27 8.22
CA GLU A 171 -10.88 7.68 8.85
C GLU A 171 -11.56 6.65 7.95
N ARG A 172 -11.57 6.88 6.62
CA ARG A 172 -12.17 5.99 5.64
C ARG A 172 -11.31 4.76 5.35
N HIS A 173 -10.01 4.96 5.19
CA HIS A 173 -9.13 3.95 4.59
C HIS A 173 -8.20 3.25 5.59
N LEU A 174 -7.91 3.87 6.74
CA LEU A 174 -7.17 3.29 7.87
C LEU A 174 -7.80 3.69 9.23
N PRO A 175 -9.07 3.34 9.49
CA PRO A 175 -9.77 3.71 10.71
C PRO A 175 -9.05 3.25 12.00
N GLN A 176 -8.34 2.12 11.95
CA GLN A 176 -7.55 1.58 13.05
C GLN A 176 -6.37 2.48 13.48
N CYS A 177 -5.94 3.40 12.60
CA CYS A 177 -4.89 4.37 12.88
C CYS A 177 -5.43 5.74 13.30
N CYS A 178 -6.75 5.87 13.53
CA CYS A 178 -7.36 7.12 13.95
C CYS A 178 -7.37 7.26 15.49
N PRO A 179 -7.13 8.47 16.03
CA PRO A 179 -7.33 8.75 17.43
C PRO A 179 -8.82 8.69 17.76
N LEU A 180 -9.14 8.33 19.01
CA LEU A 180 -10.52 8.29 19.52
C LEU A 180 -11.27 9.62 19.39
N ARG A 181 -10.53 10.74 19.30
CA ARG A 181 -11.09 12.07 19.10
C ARG A 181 -10.30 12.81 18.04
N ARG A 182 -11.02 13.35 17.05
CA ARG A 182 -10.44 14.17 15.98
C ARG A 182 -9.75 15.41 16.58
N PRO A 183 -8.46 15.65 16.25
CA PRO A 183 -7.78 16.85 16.70
C PRO A 183 -8.28 18.08 15.95
N ALA A 184 -8.14 19.26 16.55
CA ALA A 184 -8.40 20.52 15.87
C ALA A 184 -7.22 20.93 15.00
N VAL A 185 -7.50 21.64 13.89
CA VAL A 185 -6.46 22.29 13.08
C VAL A 185 -5.92 23.51 13.82
N GLU A 186 -4.60 23.58 13.97
CA GLU A 186 -3.88 24.66 14.64
C GLU A 186 -3.02 25.48 13.65
N SER A 187 -2.92 26.78 13.89
CA SER A 187 -1.99 27.69 13.20
C SER A 187 -1.00 28.27 14.20
N ILE A 188 0.30 28.06 13.97
CA ILE A 188 1.35 28.52 14.89
C ILE A 188 1.74 29.98 14.62
N MET A 189 1.64 30.45 13.37
CA MET A 189 2.03 31.80 12.96
C MET A 189 1.14 32.33 11.82
N ARG A 190 0.93 33.66 11.77
CA ARG A 190 0.16 34.31 10.69
C ARG A 190 0.87 34.10 9.35
N GLY A 191 0.23 33.36 8.44
CA GLY A 191 0.82 33.00 7.14
C GLY A 191 1.82 31.83 7.18
N GLY A 192 2.01 31.20 8.35
CA GLY A 192 2.81 29.99 8.48
C GLY A 192 2.06 28.70 8.10
N PRO A 193 2.74 27.54 8.12
CA PRO A 193 2.10 26.25 7.93
C PRO A 193 0.97 26.01 8.93
N LEU A 194 -0.09 25.36 8.46
CA LEU A 194 -1.16 24.82 9.29
C LEU A 194 -0.78 23.40 9.72
N TYR A 195 -1.18 23.00 10.92
CA TYR A 195 -0.89 21.67 11.45
C TYR A 195 -2.13 21.02 12.01
N LEU A 196 -2.19 19.69 11.89
CA LEU A 196 -3.10 18.84 12.63
C LEU A 196 -2.24 17.93 13.52
N ARG A 197 -2.39 18.08 14.84
CA ARG A 197 -1.66 17.26 15.82
C ARG A 197 -2.41 15.96 16.07
N TYR A 198 -2.11 14.96 15.26
CA TYR A 198 -2.90 13.75 15.22
C TYR A 198 -2.53 12.75 16.32
N GLY A 199 -1.25 12.69 16.70
CA GLY A 199 -0.73 11.73 17.68
C GLY A 199 -0.14 10.47 17.03
N PRO A 200 0.34 9.48 17.80
CA PRO A 200 0.93 8.26 17.25
C PRO A 200 -0.01 7.52 16.28
N PRO A 201 0.49 6.96 15.14
CA PRO A 201 1.86 7.06 14.65
C PRO A 201 2.16 8.34 13.84
N TRP A 202 1.12 9.11 13.49
CA TRP A 202 1.14 10.21 12.51
C TRP A 202 1.87 11.48 12.95
N GLY A 203 1.87 11.76 14.26
CA GLY A 203 2.46 12.97 14.83
C GLY A 203 1.80 14.25 14.30
N ASP A 204 2.64 15.16 13.80
CA ASP A 204 2.21 16.43 13.20
C ASP A 204 2.01 16.27 11.69
N VAL A 205 0.77 16.50 11.24
CA VAL A 205 0.45 16.58 9.81
C VAL A 205 0.49 18.05 9.41
N GLN A 206 1.46 18.40 8.58
CA GLN A 206 1.75 19.77 8.19
C GLN A 206 1.21 20.07 6.80
N LEU A 207 0.43 21.15 6.68
CA LEU A 207 0.03 21.75 5.42
C LEU A 207 0.80 23.06 5.18
N ARG A 208 1.58 23.10 4.11
CA ARG A 208 2.20 24.32 3.56
C ARG A 208 1.45 24.74 2.32
N ARG A 209 1.03 26.01 2.28
CA ARG A 209 0.41 26.62 1.10
C ARG A 209 1.46 27.40 0.31
N PRO A 210 1.29 27.53 -1.02
CA PRO A 210 2.15 28.41 -1.82
C PRO A 210 2.03 29.85 -1.32
N ALA A 211 3.08 30.65 -1.53
CA ALA A 211 3.01 32.08 -1.28
C ALA A 211 1.95 32.74 -2.17
N ALA A 212 1.19 33.68 -1.62
CA ALA A 212 0.19 34.43 -2.40
C ALA A 212 0.91 35.29 -3.46
N GLY A 213 0.68 34.98 -4.74
CA GLY A 213 1.20 35.72 -5.89
C GLY A 213 0.13 35.88 -6.98
N SER A 214 0.31 36.83 -7.90
CA SER A 214 -0.66 37.25 -8.91
C SER A 214 -0.83 36.29 -10.12
N GLY A 215 -0.51 35.00 -9.96
CA GLY A 215 -0.52 34.01 -11.04
C GLY A 215 -1.33 32.74 -10.72
N ARG A 216 -1.19 31.68 -11.54
CA ARG A 216 -1.78 30.36 -11.24
C ARG A 216 -1.29 29.91 -9.86
N PRO A 217 -2.18 29.48 -8.96
CA PRO A 217 -1.78 29.10 -7.62
C PRO A 217 -0.82 27.90 -7.68
N GLY A 218 0.29 28.02 -6.94
CA GLY A 218 1.21 26.92 -6.72
C GLY A 218 0.55 25.73 -6.04
N LEU A 219 1.26 24.62 -5.95
CA LEU A 219 0.81 23.45 -5.22
C LEU A 219 0.95 23.69 -3.72
N TYR A 220 0.00 23.17 -2.94
CA TYR A 220 0.23 22.96 -1.52
C TYR A 220 1.05 21.69 -1.31
N THR A 221 1.68 21.59 -0.14
CA THR A 221 2.31 20.36 0.33
C THR A 221 1.68 19.97 1.66
N LEU A 222 1.03 18.82 1.70
CA LEU A 222 0.60 18.17 2.94
C LEU A 222 1.60 17.06 3.26
N SER A 223 2.07 16.96 4.50
CA SER A 223 3.10 15.97 4.83
C SER A 223 3.08 15.56 6.29
N CYS A 224 3.48 14.32 6.57
CA CYS A 224 3.69 13.80 7.92
C CYS A 224 4.93 12.90 7.95
N THR A 225 5.42 12.58 9.14
CA THR A 225 6.54 11.64 9.32
C THR A 225 6.17 10.63 10.39
N VAL A 226 6.22 9.35 10.03
CA VAL A 226 5.80 8.24 10.90
C VAL A 226 6.96 7.29 11.17
N PRO A 227 7.00 6.64 12.35
CA PRO A 227 7.96 5.57 12.60
C PRO A 227 7.76 4.40 11.63
N LEU A 228 8.84 3.82 11.11
CA LEU A 228 8.73 2.65 10.22
C LEU A 228 8.21 1.40 10.98
N ASP A 229 8.63 1.23 12.23
CA ASP A 229 8.26 0.11 13.10
C ASP A 229 6.77 0.07 13.46
N ALA A 230 6.09 1.22 13.42
CA ALA A 230 4.64 1.31 13.54
C ALA A 230 3.88 0.55 12.45
N PHE A 231 4.54 0.26 11.31
CA PHE A 231 3.95 -0.43 10.15
C PHE A 231 4.68 -1.72 9.75
N ALA A 232 5.90 -1.93 10.23
CA ALA A 232 6.77 -3.03 9.79
C ALA A 232 6.99 -4.15 10.83
N SER A 233 6.40 -4.06 12.02
CA SER A 233 6.59 -5.04 13.09
C SER A 233 5.44 -6.06 13.17
N GLY A 234 5.70 -7.27 13.69
CA GLY A 234 4.63 -8.26 13.97
C GLY A 234 3.66 -7.86 15.09
N LEU A 235 3.88 -6.68 15.69
CA LEU A 235 2.98 -6.02 16.65
C LEU A 235 2.40 -4.71 16.05
N ALA A 236 2.63 -4.46 14.77
CA ALA A 236 2.11 -3.29 14.08
C ALA A 236 0.58 -3.41 13.97
N VAL A 237 -0.10 -2.29 14.21
CA VAL A 237 -1.55 -2.19 14.05
C VAL A 237 -1.96 -2.28 12.58
N VAL A 238 -1.02 -2.02 11.66
CA VAL A 238 -1.20 -1.91 10.20
C VAL A 238 0.06 -2.43 9.51
N CYS A 239 -0.06 -3.17 8.42
CA CYS A 239 1.11 -3.65 7.67
C CYS A 239 1.62 -2.59 6.67
N LEU A 240 2.87 -2.73 6.18
CA LEU A 240 3.44 -1.76 5.21
C LEU A 240 2.61 -1.64 3.93
N ASP A 241 1.89 -2.68 3.53
CA ASP A 241 1.03 -2.66 2.33
C ASP A 241 -0.20 -1.78 2.50
N GLU A 242 -0.83 -1.81 3.67
CA GLU A 242 -1.93 -0.92 4.01
C GLU A 242 -1.47 0.55 4.03
N LEU A 243 -0.23 0.82 4.47
CA LEU A 243 0.35 2.16 4.37
C LEU A 243 0.60 2.58 2.91
N ARG A 244 1.09 1.67 2.06
CA ARG A 244 1.32 1.92 0.62
C ARG A 244 0.02 2.28 -0.08
N GLU A 245 -1.02 1.50 0.17
CA GLU A 245 -2.34 1.73 -0.39
C GLU A 245 -2.92 3.06 0.12
N PHE A 246 -2.77 3.35 1.42
CA PHE A 246 -3.21 4.61 2.00
C PHE A 246 -2.55 5.82 1.34
N VAL A 247 -1.25 5.75 0.97
CA VAL A 247 -0.59 6.84 0.24
C VAL A 247 -1.32 7.16 -1.05
N ALA A 248 -1.71 6.13 -1.80
CA ALA A 248 -2.42 6.28 -3.06
C ALA A 248 -3.89 6.70 -2.86
N LEU A 249 -4.62 6.11 -1.92
CA LEU A 249 -6.00 6.47 -1.58
C LEU A 249 -6.11 7.92 -1.09
N ALA A 250 -5.22 8.34 -0.18
CA ALA A 250 -5.17 9.71 0.27
C ALA A 250 -4.79 10.68 -0.87
N ALA A 251 -3.98 10.24 -1.83
CA ALA A 251 -3.64 11.07 -2.98
C ALA A 251 -4.84 11.29 -3.91
N GLU A 252 -5.65 10.26 -4.16
CA GLU A 252 -6.91 10.37 -4.90
C GLU A 252 -7.90 11.30 -4.17
N ASP A 253 -8.15 11.06 -2.87
CA ASP A 253 -9.09 11.85 -2.07
C ASP A 253 -8.68 13.33 -1.96
N LEU A 254 -7.38 13.62 -1.97
CA LEU A 254 -6.83 14.97 -1.96
C LEU A 254 -6.76 15.61 -3.35
N GLY A 255 -6.99 14.87 -4.44
CA GLY A 255 -6.73 15.34 -5.79
C GLY A 255 -5.27 15.77 -6.00
N ALA A 256 -4.34 15.01 -5.41
CA ALA A 256 -2.92 15.28 -5.54
C ALA A 256 -2.47 15.13 -7.01
N GLU A 257 -1.43 15.84 -7.41
CA GLU A 257 -0.73 15.59 -8.68
C GLU A 257 0.39 14.55 -8.49
N VAL A 258 1.05 14.57 -7.33
CA VAL A 258 2.11 13.64 -6.94
C VAL A 258 2.01 13.38 -5.45
N ALA A 259 2.28 12.14 -5.02
CA ALA A 259 2.55 11.82 -3.62
C ALA A 259 3.81 10.98 -3.50
N THR A 260 4.51 11.10 -2.38
CA THR A 260 5.80 10.42 -2.16
C THR A 260 5.90 9.87 -0.74
N CYS A 261 6.51 8.70 -0.59
CA CYS A 261 6.96 8.16 0.68
C CYS A 261 8.48 8.00 0.66
N GLU A 262 9.19 8.76 1.51
CA GLU A 262 10.65 8.71 1.63
C GLU A 262 11.05 7.89 2.86
N LEU A 263 11.99 6.96 2.72
CA LEU A 263 12.63 6.33 3.89
C LEU A 263 13.75 7.23 4.45
N LEU A 264 13.59 7.64 5.69
CA LEU A 264 14.51 8.52 6.41
C LEU A 264 15.15 7.81 7.61
N TYR A 265 16.31 8.32 8.02
CA TYR A 265 17.08 7.80 9.16
C TYR A 265 17.45 8.93 10.11
N GLY A 266 17.85 8.58 11.34
CA GLY A 266 18.25 9.57 12.34
C GLY A 266 17.05 10.24 13.03
N TYR A 267 15.92 9.55 13.12
CA TYR A 267 14.74 10.01 13.86
C TYR A 267 14.69 9.33 15.24
N ASP A 268 14.12 10.01 16.21
CA ASP A 268 13.71 9.43 17.48
C ASP A 268 12.24 9.01 17.38
N CYS A 269 12.00 7.71 17.50
CA CYS A 269 10.68 7.11 17.38
C CYS A 269 10.17 6.50 18.71
N GLY A 270 10.92 6.63 19.82
CA GLY A 270 10.64 5.92 21.06
C GLY A 270 9.29 6.25 21.71
N SER A 271 8.69 7.38 21.33
CA SER A 271 7.35 7.80 21.80
C SER A 271 6.19 7.37 20.89
N GLY A 272 6.45 6.54 19.87
CA GLY A 272 5.47 6.18 18.85
C GLY A 272 5.21 7.26 17.79
N VAL A 273 5.90 8.41 17.87
CA VAL A 273 5.91 9.47 16.85
C VAL A 273 7.35 9.73 16.45
N ALA A 274 7.60 9.88 15.14
CA ALA A 274 8.92 10.15 14.61
C ALA A 274 9.30 11.63 14.75
N ARG A 275 10.34 11.91 15.55
CA ARG A 275 10.90 13.26 15.73
C ARG A 275 12.30 13.37 15.13
N PRO A 276 12.60 14.42 14.35
CA PRO A 276 13.92 14.56 13.76
C PRO A 276 14.98 14.82 14.83
N THR A 277 16.08 14.06 14.83
CA THR A 277 17.26 14.36 15.65
C THR A 277 18.23 15.28 14.88
N ARG A 278 19.33 15.71 15.52
CA ARG A 278 20.41 16.45 14.84
C ARG A 278 21.07 15.69 13.68
N LYS A 279 20.89 14.36 13.63
CA LYS A 279 21.42 13.49 12.57
C LYS A 279 20.35 13.09 11.54
N ALA A 280 19.15 13.65 11.62
CA ALA A 280 18.05 13.29 10.74
C ALA A 280 18.39 13.57 9.27
N SER A 281 18.08 12.60 8.41
CA SER A 281 18.12 12.78 6.96
C SER A 281 17.23 13.96 6.54
N ALA A 282 17.73 14.74 5.59
CA ALA A 282 16.93 15.79 4.97
C ALA A 282 15.87 15.17 4.04
N LYS A 283 14.67 15.76 4.05
CA LYS A 283 13.54 15.48 3.15
C LYS A 283 13.87 16.05 1.77
N ARG A 284 13.91 15.24 0.70
CA ARG A 284 14.58 15.67 -0.56
C ARG A 284 13.95 15.20 -1.86
N VAL A 285 12.83 14.49 -1.84
CA VAL A 285 12.38 13.78 -3.06
C VAL A 285 11.75 14.71 -4.09
N VAL A 286 10.91 15.68 -3.69
CA VAL A 286 10.24 16.60 -4.61
C VAL A 286 10.79 18.01 -4.50
N VAL A 287 11.10 18.62 -5.65
CA VAL A 287 11.57 20.01 -5.71
C VAL A 287 10.46 20.92 -6.24
N VAL A 288 10.07 21.89 -5.42
CA VAL A 288 9.14 22.96 -5.78
C VAL A 288 9.87 24.30 -5.76
N ASP A 289 9.47 25.22 -6.65
CA ASP A 289 9.96 26.60 -6.62
C ASP A 289 9.25 27.44 -5.54
N GLU A 290 9.68 28.70 -5.37
CA GLU A 290 9.09 29.64 -4.41
C GLU A 290 7.61 29.93 -4.68
N ALA A 291 7.16 29.76 -5.93
CA ALA A 291 5.77 29.88 -6.33
C ALA A 291 4.98 28.58 -6.12
N GLY A 292 5.59 27.53 -5.55
CA GLY A 292 4.98 26.23 -5.29
C GLY A 292 4.80 25.36 -6.53
N ARG A 293 5.51 25.63 -7.63
CA ARG A 293 5.42 24.82 -8.86
C ARG A 293 6.41 23.66 -8.79
N LEU A 294 5.95 22.46 -9.16
CA LEU A 294 6.84 21.31 -9.36
C LEU A 294 7.89 21.65 -10.41
N LEU A 295 9.17 21.49 -10.05
CA LEU A 295 10.28 21.62 -11.00
C LEU A 295 10.42 20.38 -11.88
N GLY A 296 9.78 19.27 -11.54
CA GLY A 296 9.77 18.02 -12.28
C GLY A 296 9.36 16.87 -11.37
N LEU A 297 9.45 15.65 -11.88
CA LEU A 297 9.27 14.45 -11.08
C LEU A 297 10.41 14.29 -10.06
N PRO A 298 10.24 13.47 -9.02
CA PRO A 298 11.30 13.23 -8.05
C PRO A 298 12.65 12.88 -8.67
N ALA A 299 13.65 13.75 -8.54
CA ALA A 299 15.00 13.50 -9.05
C ALA A 299 15.75 12.42 -8.27
N ILE A 300 15.38 12.25 -7.00
CA ILE A 300 15.92 11.24 -6.12
C ILE A 300 14.85 10.16 -5.98
N PRO A 301 15.20 8.87 -6.15
CA PRO A 301 14.20 7.84 -6.02
C PRO A 301 13.59 7.82 -4.62
N ALA A 302 12.27 7.70 -4.54
CA ALA A 302 11.53 7.57 -3.29
C ALA A 302 11.17 6.10 -3.07
N TRP A 303 10.83 5.72 -1.85
CA TRP A 303 10.37 4.36 -1.60
C TRP A 303 9.04 4.11 -2.33
N LEU A 304 8.11 5.08 -2.25
CA LEU A 304 6.87 5.08 -3.03
C LEU A 304 6.69 6.42 -3.75
N VAL A 305 6.19 6.38 -4.97
CA VAL A 305 5.74 7.58 -5.71
C VAL A 305 4.38 7.29 -6.34
N TRP A 306 3.35 8.00 -5.90
CA TRP A 306 2.08 8.04 -6.62
C TRP A 306 2.10 9.18 -7.64
N LEU A 307 1.70 8.86 -8.86
CA LEU A 307 1.57 9.79 -9.98
C LEU A 307 0.10 9.99 -10.29
N GLY A 308 -0.38 11.23 -10.20
CA GLY A 308 -1.75 11.56 -10.61
C GLY A 308 -1.96 11.40 -12.11
N PRO A 309 -3.23 11.44 -12.57
CA PRO A 309 -3.61 11.09 -13.94
C PRO A 309 -2.84 11.86 -15.02
N ALA A 310 -2.53 13.14 -14.77
CA ALA A 310 -1.75 13.95 -15.70
C ALA A 310 -0.33 13.41 -15.91
N TYR A 311 0.35 13.01 -14.83
CA TYR A 311 1.71 12.47 -14.90
C TYR A 311 1.73 11.00 -15.32
N ALA A 312 0.74 10.21 -14.89
CA ALA A 312 0.56 8.83 -15.31
C ALA A 312 0.33 8.74 -16.82
N GLY A 313 -0.49 9.64 -17.39
CA GLY A 313 -0.70 9.73 -18.84
C GLY A 313 0.55 10.12 -19.61
N LEU A 314 1.30 11.12 -19.13
CA LEU A 314 2.58 11.53 -19.75
C LEU A 314 3.63 10.41 -19.75
N LEU A 315 3.63 9.57 -18.71
CA LEU A 315 4.57 8.47 -18.55
C LEU A 315 4.02 7.11 -19.00
N ALA A 316 2.90 7.05 -19.72
CA ALA A 316 2.21 5.80 -20.02
C ALA A 316 3.12 4.75 -20.69
N GLU A 317 3.91 5.14 -21.67
CA GLU A 317 4.87 4.26 -22.37
C GLU A 317 5.97 3.76 -21.43
N TRP A 318 6.52 4.64 -20.59
CA TRP A 318 7.54 4.26 -19.60
C TRP A 318 6.95 3.29 -18.55
N ILE A 319 5.73 3.56 -18.07
CA ILE A 319 5.02 2.71 -17.12
C ILE A 319 4.77 1.33 -17.75
N GLU A 320 4.29 1.25 -18.99
CA GLU A 320 4.09 -0.03 -19.69
C GLU A 320 5.41 -0.80 -19.89
N ALA A 321 6.48 -0.11 -20.29
CA ALA A 321 7.79 -0.72 -20.48
C ALA A 321 8.34 -1.28 -19.15
N LYS A 322 8.17 -0.55 -18.05
CA LYS A 322 8.58 -0.99 -16.71
C LYS A 322 7.76 -2.17 -16.21
N ALA A 323 6.45 -2.18 -16.44
CA ALA A 323 5.58 -3.30 -16.08
C ALA A 323 6.00 -4.59 -16.81
N LYS A 324 6.35 -4.51 -18.11
CA LYS A 324 6.80 -5.67 -18.90
C LYS A 324 8.15 -6.25 -18.46
N ASN A 325 9.00 -5.43 -17.86
CA ASN A 325 10.38 -5.81 -17.50
C ASN A 325 10.48 -6.39 -16.07
N GLY A 326 9.38 -6.47 -15.31
CA GLY A 326 9.37 -7.03 -13.95
C GLY A 326 10.29 -6.36 -12.93
N ALA A 327 10.89 -5.20 -13.28
CA ALA A 327 12.01 -4.60 -12.56
C ALA A 327 11.60 -3.44 -11.63
N SER A 328 10.30 -3.14 -11.53
CA SER A 328 9.76 -2.11 -10.65
C SER A 328 8.28 -2.38 -10.43
N CYS A 329 7.87 -2.55 -9.17
CA CYS A 329 6.50 -2.85 -8.76
C CYS A 329 5.59 -1.65 -9.05
N LEU A 330 4.94 -1.67 -10.22
CA LEU A 330 3.90 -0.71 -10.55
C LEU A 330 2.57 -1.24 -10.05
N ILE A 331 1.96 -0.52 -9.13
CA ILE A 331 0.67 -0.86 -8.58
C ILE A 331 -0.37 0.08 -9.19
N ARG A 332 -1.14 -0.45 -10.13
CA ARG A 332 -2.35 0.20 -10.66
C ARG A 332 -3.53 -0.32 -9.85
N TYR A 333 -3.96 0.46 -8.86
CA TYR A 333 -5.19 0.15 -8.16
C TYR A 333 -6.37 0.42 -9.08
N PRO A 334 -7.21 -0.58 -9.34
CA PRO A 334 -8.36 -0.35 -10.17
C PRO A 334 -9.35 0.65 -9.53
N GLY A 335 -9.87 1.59 -10.32
CA GLY A 335 -10.70 2.71 -9.84
C GLY A 335 -9.90 3.97 -9.45
N PHE A 336 -8.57 3.90 -9.39
CA PHE A 336 -7.72 5.07 -9.21
C PHE A 336 -7.41 5.69 -10.58
N HIS A 337 -7.28 7.01 -10.59
CA HIS A 337 -6.90 7.76 -11.78
C HIS A 337 -5.37 7.84 -11.91
N GLY A 338 -4.65 7.66 -10.80
CA GLY A 338 -3.19 7.65 -10.74
C GLY A 338 -2.55 6.26 -10.79
N VAL A 339 -1.22 6.24 -10.72
CA VAL A 339 -0.40 5.02 -10.69
C VAL A 339 0.60 5.12 -9.54
N LEU A 340 0.67 4.08 -8.70
CA LEU A 340 1.66 3.97 -7.64
C LEU A 340 2.90 3.24 -8.17
N VAL A 341 4.07 3.84 -7.99
CA VAL A 341 5.39 3.29 -8.27
C VAL A 341 6.02 2.90 -6.93
N ASP A 342 6.34 1.61 -6.76
CA ASP A 342 7.00 1.07 -5.57
C ASP A 342 8.40 0.57 -5.93
N LEU A 343 9.40 1.06 -5.19
CA LEU A 343 10.76 0.53 -5.24
C LEU A 343 10.91 -0.55 -4.17
N GLU A 344 10.59 -1.77 -4.57
CA GLU A 344 10.65 -3.01 -3.81
C GLU A 344 11.90 -3.13 -2.93
N GLY A 345 11.71 -2.99 -1.61
CA GLY A 345 12.57 -3.52 -0.52
C GLY A 345 14.01 -2.99 -0.38
N SER A 346 14.62 -2.44 -1.44
CA SER A 346 16.01 -1.97 -1.45
C SER A 346 16.08 -0.46 -1.32
N ALA A 347 15.72 0.05 -0.14
CA ALA A 347 16.05 1.42 0.22
C ALA A 347 17.57 1.56 0.53
N GLU A 348 18.43 1.08 -0.37
CA GLU A 348 19.87 1.29 -0.31
C GLU A 348 20.18 2.73 -0.72
N ARG A 349 20.34 3.58 0.30
CA ARG A 349 21.09 4.85 0.29
C ARG A 349 21.01 5.68 -1.00
N TYR A 350 20.00 6.54 -1.02
CA TYR A 350 19.73 7.61 -1.99
C TYR A 350 20.74 8.79 -1.98
N ASP A 351 21.98 8.56 -2.40
CA ASP A 351 22.98 9.65 -2.55
C ASP A 351 23.27 10.02 -4.02
N LYS A 352 22.72 9.30 -5.01
CA LYS A 352 22.94 9.61 -6.44
C LYS A 352 21.62 9.62 -7.23
N PRO A 353 21.42 10.60 -8.13
CA PRO A 353 20.41 10.47 -9.19
C PRO A 353 20.62 9.15 -9.92
N SER A 354 19.55 8.49 -10.30
CA SER A 354 19.61 7.23 -11.05
C SER A 354 20.21 7.48 -12.45
N HIS A 355 21.53 7.40 -12.58
CA HIS A 355 22.19 7.53 -13.87
C HIS A 355 22.09 6.26 -14.73
N ASN A 356 21.35 5.24 -14.27
CA ASN A 356 21.30 3.91 -14.89
C ASN A 356 19.94 3.62 -15.56
N GLY A 357 19.11 4.64 -15.85
CA GLY A 357 17.79 4.45 -16.51
C GLY A 357 16.75 3.65 -15.69
N TRP A 358 17.02 3.43 -14.39
CA TRP A 358 16.17 2.61 -13.54
C TRP A 358 14.96 3.38 -12.97
N TRP A 359 15.04 4.71 -12.91
CA TRP A 359 13.99 5.61 -12.41
C TRP A 359 13.24 6.33 -13.55
N PHE A 360 12.58 7.45 -13.25
CA PHE A 360 11.93 8.29 -14.25
C PHE A 360 12.92 8.78 -15.33
N PRO A 361 12.45 8.97 -16.57
CA PRO A 361 13.27 9.48 -17.65
C PRO A 361 13.87 10.86 -17.33
N GLU A 362 15.12 11.09 -17.75
CA GLU A 362 15.89 12.29 -17.37
C GLU A 362 15.24 13.60 -17.82
N GLU A 363 14.46 13.58 -18.90
CA GLU A 363 13.69 14.71 -19.41
C GLU A 363 12.57 15.18 -18.47
N TYR A 364 12.11 14.32 -17.54
CA TYR A 364 11.11 14.69 -16.53
C TYR A 364 11.73 15.03 -15.18
N LEU A 365 13.05 14.89 -15.02
CA LEU A 365 13.75 15.15 -13.77
C LEU A 365 14.30 16.59 -13.70
N PRO A 366 14.13 17.29 -12.56
CA PRO A 366 14.78 18.58 -12.36
C PRO A 366 16.30 18.42 -12.32
N ARG A 367 17.02 19.42 -12.84
CA ARG A 367 18.48 19.37 -12.95
C ARG A 367 19.13 20.19 -11.84
N LYS A 368 20.06 19.60 -11.10
CA LYS A 368 20.82 20.38 -10.12
C LYS A 368 21.81 21.30 -10.83
N ARG A 369 21.74 22.61 -10.57
CA ARG A 369 22.72 23.56 -11.13
C ARG A 369 24.13 23.20 -10.66
N ARG A 370 25.08 23.14 -11.61
CA ARG A 370 26.50 23.04 -11.26
C ARG A 370 26.88 24.25 -10.42
N PHE A 371 27.51 24.00 -9.27
CA PHE A 371 27.99 25.01 -8.33
C PHE A 371 26.93 25.81 -7.54
N SER A 372 25.66 25.36 -7.49
CA SER A 372 24.66 25.96 -6.59
C SER A 372 23.80 24.92 -5.87
N LYS A 373 23.13 25.33 -4.79
CA LYS A 373 22.10 24.51 -4.12
C LYS A 373 20.75 24.51 -4.85
N ALA A 374 20.59 25.37 -5.87
CA ALA A 374 19.35 25.51 -6.61
C ALA A 374 19.18 24.42 -7.67
N TRP A 375 17.92 24.09 -7.93
CA TRP A 375 17.50 23.18 -8.99
C TRP A 375 16.90 23.97 -10.15
N GLU A 376 17.10 23.45 -11.35
CA GLU A 376 16.44 23.91 -12.57
C GLU A 376 15.25 23.00 -12.86
N PRO A 377 14.18 23.54 -13.46
CA PRO A 377 13.09 22.72 -13.97
C PRO A 377 13.59 21.65 -14.94
N ALA A 378 12.85 20.55 -15.02
CA ALA A 378 12.98 19.57 -16.07
C ALA A 378 12.86 20.24 -17.45
N PRO A 379 13.62 19.77 -18.47
CA PRO A 379 13.46 20.23 -19.85
C PRO A 379 11.99 20.11 -20.28
N ARG A 380 11.44 21.17 -20.89
CA ARG A 380 10.08 21.13 -21.44
C ARG A 380 10.02 20.39 -22.76
#